data_AF-A0A935TUE2-F1
#
_entry.id   AF-A0A935TUE2-F1
#
_cell.length_a   1.000
_cell.length_b   1.000
_cell.length_c   1.000
_cell.angle_alpha   90.00
_cell.angle_beta   90.00
_cell.angle_gamma   90.00
#
_symmetry.space_group_name_H-M   'P 1'
#
loop_
_entity.id
_entity.type
_entity.pdbx_description
1 polymer ?
#
loop_
_entity_poly.entity_id
_entity_poly.type
_entity_poly.pdbx_seq_one_letter_code
_entity_poly.pdbx_strand_id
1 'polypeptide(L)'
;SLLEYPLWYAYFLLPAVFAFGLCLGVRAPAAAAPAPASRINVLVLAALVMMAGGAASLYDFRRVVVIFAPPDNASPLAQRIAEGRRSWFFGHHADYAAATTVEHPSQEMEAFERAPHYLLDTRIMIAWATALDEAGQTDRARHIAQRLREFRNPLSDDFFAACGKPVASGAAPPFQCEPPAKRYDYTDFR
;
A
#
# COMPACT_ATOMS: atom_id res chain seq x y z
N SER A 1 -20.17 3.78 18.20
CA SER A 1 -20.65 2.86 19.25
C SER A 1 -19.52 1.94 19.72
N LEU A 2 -19.49 1.50 20.99
CA LEU A 2 -18.51 0.52 21.50
C LEU A 2 -18.65 -0.88 20.86
N LEU A 3 -19.76 -1.14 20.17
CA LEU A 3 -20.02 -2.38 19.42
C LEU A 3 -19.63 -2.28 17.93
N GLU A 4 -19.65 -1.08 17.34
CA GLU A 4 -19.29 -0.90 15.92
C GLU A 4 -17.80 -1.14 15.69
N TYR A 5 -16.96 -0.61 16.57
CA TYR A 5 -15.51 -0.71 16.40
C TYR A 5 -15.01 -2.17 16.40
N PRO A 6 -15.43 -3.06 17.31
CA PRO A 6 -15.10 -4.48 17.21
C PRO A 6 -15.68 -5.18 15.98
N LEU A 7 -16.91 -4.82 15.56
CA LEU A 7 -17.56 -5.42 14.39
C LEU A 7 -16.85 -5.07 13.08
N TRP A 8 -16.17 -3.92 13.00
CA TRP A 8 -15.28 -3.62 11.88
C TRP A 8 -14.14 -4.62 11.76
N TYR A 9 -13.73 -5.29 12.84
CA TYR A 9 -12.71 -6.32 12.85
C TYR A 9 -13.30 -7.73 12.92
N ALA A 10 -14.58 -7.92 12.54
CA ALA A 10 -15.23 -9.23 12.56
C ALA A 10 -14.46 -10.30 11.78
N TYR A 11 -13.76 -9.90 10.71
CA TYR A 11 -12.91 -10.79 9.91
C TYR A 11 -11.66 -11.30 10.66
N PHE A 12 -11.23 -10.64 11.74
CA PHE A 12 -10.23 -11.16 12.68
C PHE A 12 -10.89 -11.90 13.86
N LEU A 13 -12.01 -11.38 14.38
CA LEU A 13 -12.67 -11.92 15.56
C LEU A 13 -13.30 -13.30 15.31
N LEU A 14 -14.01 -13.48 14.20
CA LEU A 14 -14.72 -14.73 13.91
C LEU A 14 -13.76 -15.93 13.77
N PRO A 15 -12.64 -15.84 13.02
CA PRO A 15 -11.65 -16.93 13.00
C PRO A 15 -11.01 -17.18 14.36
N ALA A 16 -10.71 -16.14 15.14
CA ALA A 16 -10.11 -16.27 16.46
C ALA A 16 -11.05 -16.98 17.45
N VAL A 17 -12.33 -16.59 17.48
CA VAL A 17 -13.36 -17.23 18.30
C VAL A 17 -13.59 -18.68 17.88
N PHE A 18 -13.60 -18.95 16.57
CA PHE A 18 -13.72 -20.32 16.05
C PHE A 18 -12.53 -21.19 16.47
N ALA A 19 -11.30 -20.71 16.29
CA ALA A 19 -10.09 -21.41 16.72
C ALA A 19 -10.07 -21.64 18.24
N PHE A 20 -10.46 -20.62 19.02
CA PHE A 20 -10.59 -20.74 20.47
C PHE A 20 -11.63 -21.79 20.88
N GLY A 21 -12.79 -21.84 20.21
CA GLY A 21 -13.80 -22.88 20.39
C GLY A 21 -13.27 -24.29 20.09
N LEU A 22 -12.45 -24.45 19.05
CA LEU A 22 -11.78 -25.73 18.74
C LEU A 22 -10.80 -26.14 19.84
N CYS A 23 -10.03 -25.20 20.39
CA CYS A 23 -9.12 -25.47 21.51
C CYS A 23 -9.87 -25.89 22.79
N LEU A 24 -11.03 -25.28 23.07
CA LEU A 24 -11.88 -25.65 24.21
C LEU A 24 -12.60 -27.00 24.03
N GLY A 25 -12.80 -27.44 22.78
CA GLY A 25 -13.43 -28.71 22.44
C GLY A 25 -12.54 -29.95 22.63
N VAL A 26 -11.28 -29.78 23.03
CA VAL A 26 -10.36 -30.90 23.30
C VAL A 26 -10.77 -31.59 24.60
N ARG A 27 -11.55 -32.68 24.48
CA ARG A 27 -11.93 -33.53 25.62
C ARG A 27 -10.70 -34.12 26.31
N ALA A 28 -10.76 -34.20 27.66
CA ALA A 28 -9.80 -34.97 28.45
C ALA A 28 -9.72 -36.43 27.94
N PRO A 29 -8.53 -37.04 27.90
CA PRO A 29 -8.37 -38.37 27.33
C PRO A 29 -9.17 -39.38 28.16
N ALA A 30 -10.16 -40.02 27.53
CA ALA A 30 -10.74 -41.25 28.05
C ALA A 30 -9.69 -42.36 27.97
N ALA A 31 -9.71 -43.29 28.93
CA ALA A 31 -8.73 -44.38 29.07
C ALA A 31 -8.35 -45.04 27.72
N ALA A 32 -7.05 -45.23 27.52
CA ALA A 32 -6.44 -45.52 26.23
C ALA A 32 -6.95 -46.80 25.57
N ALA A 33 -7.64 -46.66 24.44
CA ALA A 33 -7.75 -47.70 23.42
C ALA A 33 -6.47 -47.70 22.55
N PRO A 34 -6.07 -48.83 21.94
CA PRO A 34 -4.85 -48.90 21.13
C PRO A 34 -4.90 -47.85 20.00
N ALA A 35 -3.86 -47.02 19.96
CA ALA A 35 -3.79 -45.89 19.03
C ALA A 35 -3.75 -46.40 17.58
N PRO A 36 -4.68 -45.98 16.70
CA PRO A 36 -4.51 -46.22 15.28
C PRO A 36 -3.27 -45.48 14.78
N ALA A 37 -2.56 -46.10 13.83
CA ALA A 37 -1.33 -45.56 13.25
C ALA A 37 -1.47 -44.08 12.88
N SER A 38 -0.43 -43.31 13.22
CA SER A 38 -0.28 -41.87 13.03
C SER A 38 -0.64 -41.42 11.61
N ARG A 39 -1.94 -41.16 11.38
CA ARG A 39 -2.38 -40.33 10.27
C ARG A 39 -2.01 -38.91 10.67
N ILE A 40 -1.18 -38.24 9.86
CA ILE A 40 -0.91 -36.82 10.03
C ILE A 40 -2.26 -36.13 10.23
N ASN A 41 -2.48 -35.60 11.43
CA ASN A 41 -3.71 -34.89 11.72
C ASN A 41 -3.74 -33.68 10.80
N VAL A 42 -4.66 -33.67 9.84
CA VAL A 42 -4.79 -32.60 8.84
C VAL A 42 -4.86 -31.23 9.53
N LEU A 43 -5.45 -31.16 10.72
CA LEU A 43 -5.49 -29.95 11.54
C LEU A 43 -4.11 -29.52 12.05
N VAL A 44 -3.26 -30.47 12.46
CA VAL A 44 -1.88 -30.18 12.88
C VAL A 44 -1.05 -29.71 11.69
N LEU A 45 -1.19 -30.35 10.53
CA LEU A 45 -0.54 -29.89 9.30
C LEU A 45 -1.00 -28.49 8.91
N ALA A 46 -2.32 -28.23 8.94
CA ALA A 46 -2.87 -26.90 8.67
C ALA A 46 -2.35 -25.84 9.64
N ALA A 47 -2.28 -26.15 10.94
CA ALA A 47 -1.71 -25.25 11.94
C ALA A 47 -0.23 -24.95 11.66
N LEU A 48 0.57 -25.96 11.32
CA LEU A 48 1.99 -25.79 10.96
C LEU A 48 2.15 -24.92 9.71
N VAL A 49 1.34 -25.14 8.68
CA VAL A 49 1.34 -24.31 7.45
C VAL A 49 0.96 -22.87 7.76
N MET A 50 -0.08 -22.65 8.58
CA MET A 50 -0.49 -21.30 8.99
C MET A 50 0.60 -20.58 9.81
N MET A 51 1.25 -21.28 10.75
CA MET A 51 2.37 -20.71 11.52
C MET A 51 3.56 -20.39 10.62
N ALA A 52 3.93 -21.28 9.70
CA ALA A 52 5.00 -21.05 8.74
C ALA A 52 4.68 -19.86 7.80
N GLY A 53 3.43 -19.77 7.32
CA GLY A 53 2.95 -18.65 6.52
C GLY A 53 3.03 -17.32 7.28
N GLY A 54 2.56 -17.29 8.53
CA GLY A 54 2.65 -16.10 9.37
C GLY A 54 4.10 -15.66 9.65
N ALA A 55 4.99 -16.62 9.93
CA ALA A 55 6.42 -16.33 10.10
C ALA A 55 7.06 -15.80 8.81
N ALA A 56 6.72 -16.37 7.65
CA ALA A 56 7.18 -15.91 6.35
C ALA A 56 6.67 -14.49 6.03
N SER A 57 5.39 -14.20 6.28
CA SER A 57 4.83 -12.85 6.11
C SER A 57 5.48 -11.83 7.05
N LEU A 58 5.74 -12.19 8.31
CA LEU A 58 6.43 -11.28 9.24
C LEU A 58 7.87 -11.00 8.78
N TYR A 59 8.58 -12.04 8.31
CA TYR A 59 9.92 -11.87 7.77
C TYR A 59 9.93 -10.96 6.53
N ASP A 60 8.96 -11.14 5.63
CA ASP A 60 8.82 -10.31 4.44
C ASP A 60 8.44 -8.86 4.78
N PHE A 61 7.51 -8.65 5.72
CA PHE A 61 7.09 -7.32 6.19
C PHE A 61 8.26 -6.51 6.78
N ARG A 62 9.17 -7.18 7.51
CA ARG A 62 10.35 -6.54 8.09
C ARG A 62 11.25 -5.88 7.03
N ARG A 63 11.27 -6.39 5.80
CA ARG A 63 12.04 -5.80 4.69
C ARG A 63 11.52 -4.44 4.27
N VAL A 64 10.24 -4.15 4.52
CA VAL A 64 9.57 -2.95 4.01
C VAL A 64 9.30 -1.96 5.12
N VAL A 65 8.93 -2.41 6.32
CA VAL A 65 8.67 -1.50 7.45
C VAL A 65 9.87 -0.62 7.78
N VAL A 66 11.10 -1.11 7.56
CA VAL A 66 12.35 -0.37 7.78
C VAL A 66 12.49 0.87 6.89
N ILE A 67 11.74 0.96 5.79
CA ILE A 67 11.69 2.17 4.95
C ILE A 67 11.10 3.33 5.75
N PHE A 68 10.05 3.06 6.54
CA PHE A 68 9.26 4.07 7.26
C PHE A 68 9.63 4.19 8.74
N ALA A 69 10.07 3.10 9.36
CA ALA A 69 10.52 3.04 10.76
C ALA A 69 11.95 2.46 10.83
N PRO A 70 12.96 3.19 10.33
CA PRO A 70 14.33 2.72 10.33
C PRO A 70 14.90 2.68 11.77
N PRO A 71 15.71 1.65 12.13
CA PRO A 71 16.53 1.70 13.34
C PRO A 71 17.63 2.77 13.23
N ASP A 72 18.25 3.14 14.35
CA ASP A 72 19.28 4.20 14.40
C ASP A 72 20.47 3.98 13.46
N ASN A 73 20.82 2.72 13.17
CA ASN A 73 21.91 2.32 12.29
C ASN A 73 21.44 1.81 10.92
N ALA A 74 20.27 2.25 10.46
CA ALA A 74 19.71 1.81 9.19
C ALA A 74 20.56 2.21 7.98
N SER A 75 20.55 1.35 6.94
CA SER A 75 21.10 1.68 5.63
C SER A 75 20.40 2.88 5.00
N PRO A 76 21.01 3.57 4.02
CA PRO A 76 20.40 4.72 3.34
C PRO A 76 19.03 4.41 2.72
N LEU A 77 18.15 5.41 2.64
CA LEU A 77 16.77 5.25 2.14
C LEU A 77 16.70 4.52 0.79
N ALA A 78 17.53 4.92 -0.18
CA ALA A 78 17.56 4.30 -1.50
C ALA A 78 17.85 2.79 -1.45
N GLN A 79 18.77 2.36 -0.57
CA GLN A 79 19.07 0.95 -0.38
C GLN A 79 17.89 0.20 0.26
N ARG A 80 17.23 0.81 1.26
CA ARG A 80 16.04 0.21 1.89
C ARG A 80 14.89 0.05 0.90
N ILE A 81 14.70 1.02 0.00
CA ILE A 81 13.70 0.94 -1.07
C ILE A 81 14.05 -0.21 -2.03
N ALA A 82 15.30 -0.29 -2.51
CA ALA A 82 15.75 -1.36 -3.40
C ALA A 82 15.63 -2.75 -2.77
N GLU A 83 15.91 -2.88 -1.48
CA GLU A 83 15.70 -4.12 -0.72
C GLU A 83 14.21 -4.44 -0.53
N GLY A 84 13.40 -3.45 -0.19
CA GLY A 84 11.96 -3.57 0.00
C GLY A 84 11.22 -3.97 -1.29
N ARG A 85 11.67 -3.52 -2.46
CA ARG A 85 11.12 -3.92 -3.77
C ARG A 85 11.21 -5.43 -4.04
N ARG A 86 12.17 -6.11 -3.38
CA ARG A 86 12.34 -7.58 -3.47
C ARG A 86 11.44 -8.36 -2.50
N SER A 87 10.51 -7.67 -1.81
CA SER A 87 9.49 -8.29 -0.97
C SER A 87 8.45 -9.03 -1.82
N TRP A 88 8.02 -10.20 -1.35
CA TRP A 88 7.06 -11.04 -2.08
C TRP A 88 5.61 -10.52 -1.96
N PHE A 89 5.22 -10.06 -0.77
CA PHE A 89 3.87 -9.61 -0.48
C PHE A 89 3.77 -8.08 -0.38
N PHE A 90 4.82 -7.42 0.09
CA PHE A 90 4.78 -6.02 0.53
C PHE A 90 5.57 -5.06 -0.36
N GLY A 91 6.05 -5.51 -1.53
CA GLY A 91 6.87 -4.68 -2.43
C GLY A 91 6.21 -3.38 -2.89
N HIS A 92 4.87 -3.33 -2.95
CA HIS A 92 4.11 -2.13 -3.31
C HIS A 92 4.36 -0.94 -2.36
N HIS A 93 4.66 -1.18 -1.09
CA HIS A 93 5.03 -0.13 -0.16
C HIS A 93 6.41 0.48 -0.47
N ALA A 94 7.34 -0.32 -1.01
CA ALA A 94 8.63 0.18 -1.46
C ALA A 94 8.48 1.01 -2.75
N ASP A 95 7.57 0.62 -3.65
CA ASP A 95 7.22 1.43 -4.83
C ASP A 95 6.59 2.76 -4.43
N TYR A 96 5.66 2.74 -3.46
CA TYR A 96 5.08 3.97 -2.92
C TYR A 96 6.17 4.90 -2.39
N ALA A 97 7.14 4.37 -1.64
CA ALA A 97 8.25 5.16 -1.12
C ALA A 97 9.15 5.69 -2.25
N ALA A 98 9.48 4.88 -3.25
CA ALA A 98 10.25 5.30 -4.41
C ALA A 98 9.57 6.47 -5.14
N ALA A 99 8.28 6.32 -5.45
CA ALA A 99 7.49 7.33 -6.16
C ALA A 99 7.36 8.65 -5.39
N THR A 100 7.31 8.61 -4.05
CA THR A 100 6.98 9.79 -3.22
C THR A 100 8.16 10.42 -2.50
N THR A 101 9.39 9.96 -2.76
CA THR A 101 10.61 10.52 -2.13
C THR A 101 11.66 11.01 -3.10
N VAL A 102 11.58 10.64 -4.38
CA VAL A 102 12.45 11.17 -5.44
C VAL A 102 12.04 12.59 -5.83
N GLU A 103 13.01 13.41 -6.22
CA GLU A 103 12.80 14.80 -6.66
C GLU A 103 12.09 14.88 -8.03
N HIS A 104 12.43 13.96 -8.94
CA HIS A 104 11.81 13.81 -10.25
C HIS A 104 11.07 12.47 -10.33
N PRO A 105 9.76 12.44 -10.00
CA PRO A 105 8.95 11.22 -10.05
C PRO A 105 8.94 10.53 -11.41
N SER A 106 9.23 11.24 -12.50
CA SER A 106 9.45 10.67 -13.84
C SER A 106 10.47 9.52 -13.86
N GLN A 107 11.44 9.51 -12.95
CA GLN A 107 12.50 8.50 -12.87
C GLN A 107 12.02 7.17 -12.29
N GLU A 108 10.85 7.13 -11.63
CA GLU A 108 10.31 5.96 -10.95
C GLU A 108 8.98 5.52 -11.55
N MET A 109 8.86 5.55 -12.89
CA MET A 109 7.57 5.37 -13.56
C MET A 109 6.91 4.02 -13.32
N GLU A 110 7.72 2.97 -13.24
CA GLU A 110 7.27 1.61 -12.92
C GLU A 110 6.61 1.54 -11.52
N ALA A 111 6.98 2.42 -10.58
CA ALA A 111 6.38 2.44 -9.26
C ALA A 111 4.88 2.77 -9.30
N PHE A 112 4.44 3.55 -10.28
CA PHE A 112 3.04 3.94 -10.45
C PHE A 112 2.17 2.84 -11.06
N GLU A 113 2.74 1.75 -11.59
CA GLU A 113 1.96 0.59 -12.06
C GLU A 113 1.29 -0.16 -10.90
N ARG A 114 1.90 -0.14 -9.72
CA ARG A 114 1.45 -0.92 -8.57
C ARG A 114 1.03 -0.07 -7.40
N ALA A 115 1.83 0.92 -6.99
CA ALA A 115 1.60 1.62 -5.74
C ALA A 115 0.22 2.29 -5.62
N PRO A 116 -0.30 3.00 -6.66
CA PRO A 116 -1.61 3.64 -6.60
C PRO A 116 -2.78 2.67 -6.42
N HIS A 117 -2.61 1.39 -6.78
CA HIS A 117 -3.65 0.36 -6.57
C HIS A 117 -3.79 -0.08 -5.11
N TYR A 118 -2.72 0.05 -4.32
CA TYR A 118 -2.70 -0.36 -2.91
C TYR A 118 -2.95 0.81 -1.97
N LEU A 119 -2.43 2.00 -2.31
CA LEU A 119 -2.62 3.21 -1.53
C LEU A 119 -2.72 4.39 -2.48
N LEU A 120 -3.90 4.99 -2.55
CA LEU A 120 -4.15 6.23 -3.28
C LEU A 120 -4.36 7.36 -2.28
N ASP A 121 -3.30 8.12 -2.02
CA ASP A 121 -3.30 9.29 -1.16
C ASP A 121 -2.83 10.55 -1.90
N THR A 122 -2.85 11.68 -1.21
CA THR A 122 -2.44 12.97 -1.80
C THR A 122 -0.99 12.97 -2.25
N ARG A 123 -0.08 12.31 -1.51
CA ARG A 123 1.35 12.31 -1.83
C ARG A 123 1.63 11.58 -3.13
N ILE A 124 1.09 10.36 -3.28
CA ILE A 124 1.31 9.60 -4.51
C ILE A 124 0.58 10.22 -5.69
N MET A 125 -0.58 10.86 -5.49
CA MET A 125 -1.27 11.56 -6.58
C MET A 125 -0.53 12.81 -7.06
N ILE A 126 0.07 13.58 -6.15
CA ILE A 126 0.96 14.69 -6.51
C ILE A 126 2.15 14.13 -7.30
N ALA A 127 2.83 13.12 -6.76
CA ALA A 127 3.98 12.52 -7.41
C ALA A 127 3.63 11.98 -8.80
N TRP A 128 2.50 11.29 -8.94
CA TRP A 128 2.05 10.71 -10.20
C TRP A 128 1.67 11.76 -11.24
N ALA A 129 0.97 12.82 -10.82
CA ALA A 129 0.65 13.93 -11.72
C ALA A 129 1.92 14.61 -12.24
N THR A 130 2.87 14.91 -11.34
CA THR A 130 4.18 15.47 -11.72
C THR A 130 4.96 14.54 -12.64
N ALA A 131 5.04 13.25 -12.30
CA ALA A 131 5.65 12.19 -13.12
C ALA A 131 5.13 12.18 -14.57
N LEU A 132 3.81 12.25 -14.73
CA LEU A 132 3.16 12.26 -16.04
C LEU A 132 3.50 13.53 -16.81
N ASP A 133 3.52 14.70 -16.16
CA ASP A 133 3.88 15.96 -16.81
C ASP A 133 5.34 15.98 -17.25
N GLU A 134 6.26 15.57 -16.37
CA GLU A 134 7.69 15.41 -16.66
C GLU A 134 7.94 14.43 -17.82
N ALA A 135 7.12 13.39 -17.95
CA ALA A 135 7.16 12.44 -19.05
C ALA A 135 6.47 12.95 -20.35
N GLY A 136 6.00 14.20 -20.38
CA GLY A 136 5.31 14.79 -21.53
C GLY A 136 3.85 14.35 -21.70
N GLN A 137 3.30 13.61 -20.74
CA GLN A 137 1.89 13.18 -20.69
C GLN A 137 1.03 14.20 -19.93
N THR A 138 1.21 15.49 -20.22
CA THR A 138 0.60 16.62 -19.51
C THR A 138 -0.92 16.54 -19.39
N ASP A 139 -1.63 16.01 -20.40
CA ASP A 139 -3.09 15.90 -20.32
C ASP A 139 -3.57 14.83 -19.33
N ARG A 140 -2.81 13.73 -19.20
CA ARG A 140 -3.01 12.73 -18.14
C ARG A 140 -2.66 13.30 -16.77
N ALA A 141 -1.58 14.08 -16.68
CA ALA A 141 -1.20 14.78 -15.45
C ALA A 141 -2.31 15.71 -14.96
N ARG A 142 -2.91 16.50 -15.86
CA ARG A 142 -4.07 17.36 -15.58
C ARG A 142 -5.26 16.56 -15.05
N HIS A 143 -5.52 15.38 -15.62
CA HIS A 143 -6.60 14.52 -15.11
C HIS A 143 -6.35 14.08 -13.66
N ILE A 144 -5.15 13.58 -13.35
CA ILE A 144 -4.81 13.17 -11.97
C ILE A 144 -4.86 14.38 -11.02
N ALA A 145 -4.36 15.54 -11.44
CA ALA A 145 -4.46 16.77 -10.66
C ALA A 145 -5.93 17.17 -10.40
N GLN A 146 -6.83 17.04 -11.37
CA GLN A 146 -8.27 17.30 -11.12
C GLN A 146 -8.85 16.35 -10.08
N ARG A 147 -8.49 15.06 -10.10
CA ARG A 147 -8.93 14.09 -9.07
C ARG A 147 -8.36 14.43 -7.69
N LEU A 148 -7.13 14.95 -7.63
CA LEU A 148 -6.47 15.34 -6.38
C LEU A 148 -7.25 16.41 -5.61
N ARG A 149 -7.95 17.33 -6.30
CA ARG A 149 -8.78 18.37 -5.68
C ARG A 149 -9.88 17.83 -4.76
N GLU A 150 -10.24 16.56 -4.90
CA GLU A 150 -11.25 15.90 -4.06
C GLU A 150 -10.75 15.60 -2.64
N PHE A 151 -9.42 15.51 -2.42
CA PHE A 151 -8.84 15.17 -1.11
C PHE A 151 -8.98 16.30 -0.07
N ARG A 152 -9.02 17.57 -0.51
CA ARG A 152 -9.25 18.76 0.33
C ARG A 152 -8.41 18.77 1.62
N ASN A 153 -7.08 18.71 1.48
CA ASN A 153 -6.14 18.75 2.59
C ASN A 153 -4.97 19.71 2.32
N PRO A 154 -4.15 20.05 3.34
CA PRO A 154 -3.09 21.06 3.18
C PRO A 154 -2.08 20.75 2.07
N LEU A 155 -1.71 19.48 1.89
CA LEU A 155 -0.76 19.09 0.82
C LEU A 155 -1.35 19.32 -0.58
N SER A 156 -2.65 19.05 -0.74
CA SER A 156 -3.35 19.38 -1.99
C SER A 156 -3.42 20.90 -2.20
N ASP A 157 -3.72 21.67 -1.14
CA ASP A 157 -3.79 23.13 -1.23
C ASP A 157 -2.45 23.74 -1.63
N ASP A 158 -1.36 23.26 -1.04
CA ASP A 158 0.01 23.67 -1.37
C ASP A 158 0.36 23.37 -2.83
N PHE A 159 0.00 22.18 -3.33
CA PHE A 159 0.21 21.78 -4.71
C PHE A 159 -0.51 22.71 -5.72
N PHE A 160 -1.72 23.17 -5.38
CA PHE A 160 -2.50 24.09 -6.21
C PHE A 160 -2.25 25.57 -5.93
N ALA A 161 -1.41 25.93 -4.96
CA ALA A 161 -1.16 27.33 -4.60
C ALA A 161 -0.65 28.19 -5.78
N ALA A 162 0.05 27.57 -6.74
CA ALA A 162 0.50 28.23 -7.96
C ALA A 162 -0.66 28.71 -8.86
N CYS A 163 -1.84 28.09 -8.77
CA CYS A 163 -2.98 28.39 -9.63
C CYS A 163 -3.69 29.70 -9.27
N GLY A 164 -3.46 30.23 -8.06
CA GLY A 164 -3.95 31.55 -7.66
C GLY A 164 -3.02 32.71 -8.05
N LYS A 165 -1.83 32.42 -8.61
CA LYS A 165 -0.82 33.44 -8.93
C LYS A 165 -1.02 33.94 -10.37
N PRO A 166 -0.74 35.23 -10.65
CA PRO A 166 -0.75 35.75 -12.01
C PRO A 166 0.27 35.00 -12.87
N VAL A 167 -0.15 34.55 -14.05
CA VAL A 167 0.75 33.95 -15.03
C VAL A 167 1.49 35.08 -15.76
N ALA A 168 2.80 34.94 -15.92
CA ALA A 168 3.60 35.92 -16.66
C ALA A 168 3.09 36.04 -18.12
N SER A 169 3.13 37.25 -18.67
CA SER A 169 2.68 37.50 -20.05
C SER A 169 3.42 36.60 -21.04
N GLY A 170 2.68 35.76 -21.75
CA GLY A 170 3.22 34.81 -22.75
C GLY A 170 3.66 33.45 -22.20
N ALA A 171 3.54 33.19 -20.90
CA ALA A 171 3.78 31.87 -20.31
C ALA A 171 2.49 31.05 -20.24
N ALA A 172 2.60 29.73 -20.37
CA ALA A 172 1.49 28.83 -20.06
C ALA A 172 1.32 28.72 -18.53
N PRO A 173 0.08 28.57 -18.02
CA PRO A 173 -0.13 28.24 -16.63
C PRO A 173 0.49 26.87 -16.27
N PRO A 174 0.83 26.63 -14.99
CA PRO A 174 1.26 25.30 -14.54
C PRO A 174 0.21 24.23 -14.84
N PHE A 175 0.64 23.01 -15.18
CA PHE A 175 -0.26 21.96 -15.65
C PHE A 175 -1.40 21.65 -14.66
N GLN A 176 -1.14 21.69 -13.36
CA GLN A 176 -2.13 21.39 -12.32
C GLN A 176 -3.26 22.42 -12.23
N CYS A 177 -3.13 23.54 -12.93
CA CYS A 177 -4.11 24.62 -12.94
C CYS A 177 -5.11 24.53 -14.08
N GLU A 178 -4.85 23.67 -15.07
CA GLU A 178 -5.72 23.49 -16.23
C GLU A 178 -6.57 22.22 -16.13
N PRO A 179 -7.79 22.21 -16.69
CA PRO A 179 -8.54 20.97 -16.87
C PRO A 179 -7.89 20.10 -17.96
N PRO A 180 -8.08 18.77 -17.92
CA PRO A 180 -7.70 17.90 -19.03
C PRO A 180 -8.55 18.21 -20.27
N ALA A 181 -7.95 18.10 -21.44
CA ALA A 181 -8.57 18.36 -22.73
C ALA A 181 -9.59 17.26 -23.11
N LYS A 182 -9.38 16.03 -22.63
CA LYS A 182 -10.34 14.93 -22.80
C LYS A 182 -10.74 14.31 -21.47
N ARG A 183 -11.80 13.51 -21.51
CA ARG A 183 -12.18 12.65 -20.38
C ARG A 183 -11.30 11.41 -20.39
N TYR A 184 -10.84 11.04 -19.20
CA TYR A 184 -10.10 9.82 -18.95
C TYR A 184 -10.89 8.92 -18.00
N ASP A 185 -10.68 7.62 -18.14
CA ASP A 185 -11.14 6.62 -17.18
C ASP A 185 -9.96 5.79 -16.65
N TYR A 186 -10.26 4.82 -15.78
CA TYR A 186 -9.21 4.01 -15.14
C TYR A 186 -8.40 3.16 -16.11
N THR A 187 -8.91 2.88 -17.32
CA THR A 187 -8.21 2.08 -18.33
C THR A 187 -7.12 2.87 -19.04
N ASP A 188 -7.20 4.19 -19.05
CA ASP A 188 -6.17 5.07 -19.60
C ASP A 188 -4.88 5.11 -18.75
N PHE A 189 -4.93 4.56 -17.53
CA PHE A 189 -3.86 4.53 -16.53
C PHE A 189 -3.45 3.11 -16.12
N ARG A 190 -3.75 2.12 -16.97
CA ARG A 190 -3.28 0.74 -16.83
C ARG A 190 -1.93 0.53 -17.50
#